data_AF-A0A800CH69-F1
#
_entry.id   AF-A0A800CH69-F1
#
_cell.length_a   1.000
_cell.length_b   1.000
_cell.length_c   1.000
_cell.angle_alpha   90.00
_cell.angle_beta   90.00
_cell.angle_gamma   90.00
#
_symmetry.space_group_name_H-M   'P 1'
#
loop_
_entity.id
_entity.type
_entity.pdbx_description
1 polymer ?
#
loop_
_entity_poly.entity_id
_entity_poly.type
_entity_poly.pdbx_seq_one_letter_code
_entity_poly.pdbx_strand_id
1 'polypeptide(L)'
;MSDLLHQPGFLGTPANFGADMTLAAMVLFAILLTIGVVLAVKGKYGTHRWMQTTAVALNIIIVLWLMLLPYRDFIAPGIPQDLNQPFYWITTLHGFVGFFAFFWAYLSSCGPMA
;
A
#
# COMPACT_ATOMS: atom_id res chain seq x y z
N MET A 1 1.12 11.35 -17.25
CA MET A 1 0.34 10.57 -16.25
C MET A 1 0.47 11.12 -14.82
N SER A 2 1.36 12.08 -14.56
CA SER A 2 1.45 12.81 -13.28
C SER A 2 0.34 13.86 -13.10
N ASP A 3 -0.25 14.40 -14.18
CA ASP A 3 -1.32 15.40 -14.09
C ASP A 3 -2.54 14.93 -13.28
N LEU A 4 -2.96 13.68 -13.46
CA LEU A 4 -4.15 13.14 -12.76
C LEU A 4 -3.99 13.14 -11.24
N LEU A 5 -2.79 12.86 -10.71
CA LEU A 5 -2.54 12.86 -9.27
C LEU A 5 -2.60 14.26 -8.65
N HIS A 6 -2.35 15.30 -9.45
CA HIS A 6 -2.30 16.70 -9.02
C HIS A 6 -3.61 17.45 -9.24
N GLN A 7 -4.60 16.84 -9.91
CA GLN A 7 -5.91 17.45 -10.06
C GLN A 7 -6.63 17.61 -8.71
N PRO A 8 -7.62 18.50 -8.63
CA PRO A 8 -8.46 18.62 -7.43
C PRO A 8 -9.06 17.27 -7.02
N GLY A 9 -9.10 17.03 -5.71
CA GLY A 9 -9.74 15.86 -5.13
C GLY A 9 -11.25 15.82 -5.38
N PHE A 10 -11.83 14.63 -5.27
CA PHE A 10 -13.28 14.40 -5.40
C PHE A 10 -14.02 14.43 -4.06
N LEU A 11 -13.31 14.44 -2.93
CA LEU A 11 -13.88 14.52 -1.57
C LEU A 11 -14.26 15.95 -1.16
N GLY A 12 -14.05 16.95 -2.04
CA GLY A 12 -14.37 18.35 -1.77
C GLY A 12 -13.45 19.00 -0.74
N THR A 13 -12.26 18.43 -0.51
CA THR A 13 -11.22 19.01 0.37
C THR A 13 -10.16 19.76 -0.44
N PRO A 14 -9.27 20.55 0.18
CA PRO A 14 -8.13 21.16 -0.50
C PRO A 14 -7.07 20.15 -0.98
N ALA A 15 -7.25 18.85 -0.73
CA ALA A 15 -6.31 17.82 -1.13
C ALA A 15 -6.40 17.50 -2.62
N ASN A 16 -5.32 16.95 -3.18
CA ASN A 16 -5.28 16.52 -4.57
C ASN A 16 -5.94 15.14 -4.75
N PHE A 17 -6.24 14.78 -5.99
CA PHE A 17 -6.84 13.52 -6.38
C PHE A 17 -6.03 12.31 -5.89
N GLY A 18 -4.69 12.40 -5.91
CA GLY A 18 -3.82 11.35 -5.38
C GLY A 18 -4.05 11.07 -3.90
N ALA A 19 -4.23 12.11 -3.09
CA ALA A 19 -4.52 11.98 -1.67
C ALA A 19 -5.89 11.33 -1.42
N ASP A 20 -6.92 11.77 -2.14
CA ASP A 20 -8.27 11.20 -2.02
C ASP A 20 -8.31 9.72 -2.44
N MET A 21 -7.65 9.38 -3.56
CA MET A 21 -7.51 7.99 -4.00
C MET A 21 -6.72 7.15 -3.00
N THR A 22 -5.69 7.71 -2.37
CA THR A 22 -4.91 7.03 -1.34
C THR A 22 -5.79 6.72 -0.13
N LEU A 23 -6.58 7.69 0.34
CA LEU A 23 -7.50 7.49 1.45
C LEU A 23 -8.57 6.42 1.12
N ALA A 24 -9.18 6.51 -0.06
CA ALA A 24 -10.17 5.54 -0.51
C ALA A 24 -9.59 4.12 -0.58
N ALA A 25 -8.37 3.98 -1.12
CA ALA A 25 -7.68 2.70 -1.19
C ALA A 25 -7.35 2.15 0.22
N MET A 26 -6.87 3.00 1.14
CA MET A 26 -6.59 2.59 2.52
C MET A 26 -7.85 2.08 3.22
N VAL A 27 -8.98 2.78 3.08
CA VAL A 27 -10.27 2.34 3.64
C VAL A 27 -10.70 1.02 3.02
N LEU A 28 -10.60 0.86 1.70
CA LEU A 28 -10.89 -0.39 1.02
C LEU A 28 -10.04 -1.54 1.56
N PHE A 29 -8.73 -1.38 1.67
CA PHE A 29 -7.85 -2.43 2.21
C PHE A 29 -8.15 -2.74 3.67
N ALA A 30 -8.43 -1.75 4.51
CA ALA A 30 -8.84 -1.98 5.88
C ALA A 30 -10.09 -2.89 5.95
N ILE A 31 -11.08 -2.65 5.10
CA ILE A 31 -12.28 -3.49 4.98
C ILE A 31 -11.94 -4.90 4.49
N LEU A 32 -11.19 -5.02 3.39
CA LEU A 32 -10.83 -6.32 2.80
C LEU A 32 -10.06 -7.21 3.79
N LEU A 33 -9.08 -6.62 4.49
CA LEU A 33 -8.28 -7.31 5.49
C LEU A 33 -9.13 -7.71 6.70
N THR A 34 -10.01 -6.84 7.17
CA THR A 34 -10.93 -7.14 8.28
C THR A 34 -11.87 -8.30 7.94
N ILE A 35 -12.45 -8.30 6.73
CA ILE A 35 -13.26 -9.42 6.25
C ILE A 35 -12.43 -10.69 6.19
N GLY A 36 -11.18 -10.62 5.72
CA GLY A 36 -10.24 -11.73 5.71
C GLY A 36 -10.06 -12.33 7.11
N VAL A 37 -9.82 -11.52 8.13
CA VAL A 37 -9.70 -11.96 9.52
C VAL A 37 -10.99 -12.64 10.01
N VAL A 38 -12.14 -12.03 9.77
CA VAL A 38 -13.44 -12.61 10.15
C VAL A 38 -13.66 -13.98 9.49
N LEU A 39 -13.31 -14.14 8.22
CA LEU A 39 -13.42 -15.42 7.52
C LEU A 39 -12.50 -16.49 8.10
N ALA A 40 -11.26 -16.12 8.47
CA ALA A 40 -10.31 -17.04 9.11
C ALA A 40 -10.80 -17.49 10.48
N VAL A 41 -11.31 -16.56 11.31
CA VAL A 41 -11.88 -16.86 12.63
C VAL A 41 -13.08 -17.79 12.52
N LYS A 42 -13.89 -17.68 11.45
CA LYS A 42 -15.04 -18.54 11.18
C LYS A 42 -14.68 -19.89 10.53
N GLY A 43 -13.39 -20.22 10.41
CA GLY A 43 -12.89 -21.46 9.82
C GLY A 43 -13.07 -21.57 8.30
N LYS A 44 -13.43 -20.47 7.61
CA LYS A 44 -13.66 -20.44 6.16
C LYS A 44 -12.37 -20.21 5.39
N TYR A 45 -11.39 -21.10 5.54
CA TYR A 45 -10.03 -20.92 5.02
C TYR A 45 -9.95 -20.81 3.50
N GLY A 46 -10.80 -21.53 2.75
CA GLY A 46 -10.86 -21.43 1.29
C GLY A 46 -11.24 -20.02 0.82
N THR A 47 -12.31 -19.46 1.38
CA THR A 47 -12.75 -18.08 1.07
C THR A 47 -11.76 -17.05 1.59
N HIS A 48 -11.20 -17.24 2.78
CA HIS A 48 -10.15 -16.39 3.33
C HIS A 48 -8.95 -16.30 2.36
N ARG A 49 -8.49 -17.44 1.83
CA ARG A 49 -7.35 -17.49 0.89
C ARG A 49 -7.62 -16.66 -0.36
N TRP A 50 -8.77 -16.85 -1.01
CA TRP A 50 -9.12 -16.09 -2.22
C TRP A 50 -9.27 -14.60 -1.93
N MET A 51 -9.93 -14.25 -0.83
CA MET A 51 -10.10 -12.86 -0.40
C MET A 51 -8.76 -12.18 -0.16
N GLN A 52 -7.87 -12.81 0.60
CA GLN A 52 -6.55 -12.25 0.90
C GLN A 52 -5.63 -12.21 -0.32
N THR A 53 -5.68 -13.23 -1.19
CA THR A 53 -4.90 -13.22 -2.44
C THR A 53 -5.32 -12.06 -3.33
N THR A 54 -6.64 -11.81 -3.43
CA THR A 54 -7.18 -10.67 -4.20
C THR A 54 -6.78 -9.35 -3.58
N ALA A 55 -6.87 -9.23 -2.25
CA ALA A 55 -6.47 -8.03 -1.52
C ALA A 55 -4.98 -7.72 -1.71
N VAL A 56 -4.11 -8.72 -1.63
CA VAL A 56 -2.67 -8.56 -1.88
C VAL A 56 -2.40 -8.17 -3.33
N ALA A 57 -3.04 -8.82 -4.31
CA ALA A 57 -2.86 -8.48 -5.72
C ALA A 57 -3.26 -7.03 -6.02
N LEU A 58 -4.41 -6.57 -5.48
CA LEU A 58 -4.83 -5.18 -5.57
C LEU A 58 -3.87 -4.23 -4.84
N ASN A 59 -3.36 -4.64 -3.68
CA ASN A 59 -2.42 -3.83 -2.89
C ASN A 59 -1.13 -3.55 -3.64
N ILE A 60 -0.58 -4.54 -4.36
CA ILE A 60 0.62 -4.36 -5.19
C ILE A 60 0.41 -3.24 -6.22
N ILE A 61 -0.72 -3.25 -6.94
CA ILE A 61 -1.03 -2.25 -7.96
C ILE A 61 -1.09 -0.84 -7.33
N ILE A 62 -1.77 -0.73 -6.18
CA ILE A 62 -1.92 0.54 -5.49
C ILE A 62 -0.60 1.03 -4.91
N VAL A 63 0.24 0.17 -4.33
CA VAL A 63 1.56 0.54 -3.81
C VAL A 63 2.46 1.04 -4.95
N LEU A 64 2.49 0.35 -6.09
CA LEU A 64 3.27 0.79 -7.24
C LEU A 64 2.82 2.16 -7.74
N TRP A 65 1.52 2.45 -7.70
CA TRP A 65 1.00 3.75 -8.14
C TRP A 65 1.15 4.84 -7.07
N LEU A 66 0.55 4.66 -5.91
CA LEU A 66 0.36 5.70 -4.89
C LEU A 66 1.49 5.81 -3.88
N MET A 67 2.37 4.80 -3.77
CA MET A 67 3.59 4.91 -2.97
C MET A 67 4.83 5.12 -3.82
N LEU A 68 5.09 4.23 -4.80
CA LEU A 68 6.39 4.22 -5.47
C LEU A 68 6.61 5.44 -6.37
N LEU A 69 5.59 5.87 -7.13
CA LEU A 69 5.72 7.05 -8.00
C LEU A 69 5.93 8.34 -7.19
N PRO A 70 5.10 8.67 -6.18
CA PRO A 70 5.35 9.86 -5.36
C PRO A 70 6.65 9.77 -4.56
N TYR A 71 7.05 8.58 -4.10
CA TYR A 71 8.35 8.40 -3.43
C TYR A 71 9.51 8.78 -4.36
N ARG A 72 9.49 8.30 -5.61
CA ARG A 72 10.50 8.64 -6.62
C ARG A 72 10.53 10.14 -6.91
N ASP A 73 9.36 10.77 -6.97
CA ASP A 73 9.25 12.17 -7.42
C ASP A 73 9.51 13.18 -6.29
N PHE A 74 9.15 12.86 -5.04
CA PHE A 74 9.22 13.80 -3.90
C PHE A 74 10.21 13.43 -2.80
N ILE A 75 10.52 12.15 -2.61
CA ILE A 75 11.37 11.69 -1.49
C ILE A 75 12.78 11.36 -1.96
N ALA A 76 12.92 10.56 -3.02
CA ALA A 76 14.22 10.10 -3.52
C ALA A 76 15.20 11.24 -3.87
N PRO A 77 14.77 12.38 -4.45
CA PRO A 77 15.69 13.49 -4.76
C PRO A 77 16.24 14.22 -3.52
N GLY A 78 15.54 14.16 -2.39
CA GLY A 78 15.96 14.80 -1.13
C GLY A 78 16.88 13.94 -0.27
N ILE A 79 17.14 12.69 -0.67
CA ILE A 79 18.02 11.76 0.08
C ILE A 79 19.44 11.85 -0.48
N PRO A 80 20.49 12.00 0.37
CA PRO A 80 20.48 11.91 1.84
C PRO A 80 20.30 13.24 2.60
N GLN A 81 20.23 14.37 1.92
CA GLN A 81 20.34 15.71 2.53
C GLN A 81 19.21 16.03 3.52
N ASP A 82 17.98 15.60 3.21
CA ASP A 82 16.77 15.88 3.99
C ASP A 82 16.35 14.71 4.91
N LEU A 83 17.17 13.65 5.04
CA LEU A 83 16.87 12.49 5.89
C LEU A 83 16.62 12.82 7.36
N ASN A 84 17.15 13.94 7.86
CA ASN A 84 16.91 14.38 9.24
C ASN A 84 15.49 14.94 9.45
N GLN A 85 14.75 15.22 8.37
CA GLN A 85 13.38 15.68 8.47
C GLN A 85 12.43 14.49 8.69
N PRO A 86 11.46 14.58 9.63
CA PRO A 86 10.56 13.46 9.94
C PRO A 86 9.83 12.90 8.72
N PHE A 87 9.41 13.77 7.80
CA PHE A 87 8.70 13.37 6.59
C PHE A 87 9.51 12.42 5.70
N TYR A 88 10.80 12.72 5.48
CA TYR A 88 11.68 11.89 4.65
C TYR A 88 12.07 10.60 5.36
N TRP A 89 12.41 10.69 6.65
CA TRP A 89 12.79 9.52 7.45
C TRP A 89 11.66 8.51 7.59
N ILE A 90 10.46 8.95 8.01
CA ILE A 90 9.32 8.07 8.24
C ILE A 90 8.88 7.41 6.93
N THR A 91 8.80 8.18 5.85
CA THR A 91 8.39 7.65 4.55
C THR A 91 9.41 6.62 4.02
N THR A 92 10.70 6.88 4.19
CA THR A 92 11.76 5.93 3.81
C THR A 92 11.73 4.66 4.65
N LEU A 93 11.56 4.78 5.97
CA LEU A 93 11.45 3.63 6.87
C LEU A 93 10.20 2.79 6.56
N HIS A 94 9.07 3.44 6.30
CA HIS A 94 7.84 2.77 5.90
C HIS A 94 8.02 2.01 4.57
N GLY A 95 8.64 2.63 3.57
CA GLY A 95 8.98 1.98 2.31
C GLY A 95 9.92 0.78 2.49
N PHE A 96 10.92 0.90 3.35
CA PHE A 96 11.85 -0.19 3.69
C PHE A 96 11.13 -1.37 4.36
N VAL A 97 10.35 -1.11 5.41
CA VAL A 97 9.56 -2.16 6.09
C VAL A 97 8.58 -2.83 5.12
N GLY A 98 7.92 -2.06 4.27
CA GLY A 98 7.01 -2.56 3.24
C GLY A 98 7.70 -3.47 2.22
N PHE A 99 8.90 -3.09 1.76
CA PHE A 99 9.70 -3.92 0.85
C PHE A 99 10.04 -5.27 1.46
N PHE A 100 10.50 -5.30 2.72
CA PHE A 100 10.79 -6.54 3.42
C PHE A 100 9.54 -7.40 3.65
N ALA A 101 8.43 -6.78 4.03
CA ALA A 101 7.16 -7.51 4.20
C ALA A 101 6.70 -8.17 2.90
N PHE A 102 6.80 -7.45 1.77
CA PHE A 102 6.46 -7.98 0.45
C PHE A 102 7.39 -9.13 0.03
N PHE A 103 8.70 -8.94 0.20
CA PHE A 103 9.69 -9.96 -0.18
C PHE A 103 9.60 -11.21 0.70
N TRP A 104 9.35 -11.03 2.00
CA TRP A 104 9.12 -12.13 2.93
C TRP A 104 7.85 -12.92 2.56
N ALA A 105 6.77 -12.25 2.20
CA ALA A 105 5.55 -12.90 1.73
C ALA A 105 5.79 -13.74 0.46
N TYR A 106 6.61 -13.23 -0.47
CA TYR A 106 7.02 -13.97 -1.67
C TYR A 106 7.87 -15.21 -1.33
N LEU A 107 8.89 -15.07 -0.47
CA LEU A 107 9.74 -16.19 -0.06
C LEU A 107 8.96 -17.29 0.67
N SER A 108 8.08 -16.90 1.59
CA SER A 108 7.28 -17.85 2.38
C SER A 108 6.21 -18.58 1.56
N SER A 109 5.86 -18.07 0.38
CA SER A 109 4.94 -18.74 -0.55
C SER A 109 5.62 -19.73 -1.50
N CYS A 110 6.96 -19.82 -1.50
CA CYS A 110 7.74 -20.83 -2.24
C CYS A 110 8.03 -22.13 -1.47
N GLY A 111 7.47 -22.33 -0.26
CA GLY A 111 7.56 -23.61 0.46
C GLY A 111 6.64 -24.68 -0.12
N PRO A 112 6.96 -25.98 0.02
CA PRO A 112 6.07 -27.05 -0.42
C PRO A 112 4.72 -26.90 0.27
N MET A 113 3.65 -26.82 -0.52
CA MET A 113 2.29 -26.93 -0.02
C MET A 113 2.11 -28.36 0.51
N ALA A 114 2.30 -28.52 1.82
CA ALA A 114 1.98 -29.76 2.54
C ALA A 114 0.45 -29.96 2.63
#